data_AF-A0A535DX34-F1
#
_entry.id   AF-A0A535DX34-F1
#
_cell.length_a   1.000
_cell.length_b   1.000
_cell.length_c   1.000
_cell.angle_alpha   90.00
_cell.angle_beta   90.00
_cell.angle_gamma   90.00
#
_symmetry.space_group_name_H-M   'P 1'
#
loop_
_entity.id
_entity.type
_entity.pdbx_description
1 polymer ?
#
loop_
_entity_poly.entity_id
_entity_poly.type
_entity_poly.pdbx_seq_one_letter_code
_entity_poly.pdbx_strand_id
1 'polypeptide(L)'
;MTPQRFVIAASVVGLIVLTLALFVSSLATVHTARINSFQRTGDPRKIVVNVIIGYGVDIAERTVREDATSVTVMVAVRQDPGTYPAVAFTVPVLVGLKDPLGDRAVLDQDGQAVRDAGDYLPPGSTPRP
;
A
#
# COMPACT_ATOMS: atom_id res chain seq x y z
N MET A 1 -41.15 8.33 34.07
CA MET A 1 -39.94 9.07 33.63
C MET A 1 -40.40 10.43 33.12
N THR A 2 -39.84 11.55 33.56
CA THR A 2 -40.25 12.86 33.02
C THR A 2 -39.79 12.98 31.56
N PRO A 3 -40.54 13.64 30.67
CA PRO A 3 -40.20 13.77 29.25
C PRO A 3 -38.78 14.32 29.03
N GLN A 4 -38.33 15.21 29.91
CA GLN A 4 -36.96 15.74 29.94
C GLN A 4 -35.89 14.65 30.15
N ARG A 5 -36.11 13.68 31.05
CA ARG A 5 -35.17 12.57 31.28
C ARG A 5 -35.09 11.61 30.08
N PHE A 6 -36.19 11.45 29.36
CA PHE A 6 -36.23 10.62 28.14
C PHE A 6 -35.45 11.27 27.00
N VAL A 7 -35.64 12.58 26.77
CA VAL A 7 -34.90 13.33 25.75
C VAL A 7 -33.40 13.31 26.05
N ILE A 8 -32.99 13.53 27.31
CA ILE A 8 -31.57 13.46 27.69
C ILE A 8 -31.00 12.07 27.40
N ALA A 9 -31.69 11.00 27.81
CA ALA A 9 -31.24 9.63 27.57
C ALA A 9 -31.13 9.32 26.05
N ALA A 10 -32.12 9.71 25.26
CA ALA A 10 -32.11 9.51 23.81
C ALA A 10 -30.96 10.27 23.13
N SER A 11 -30.70 11.52 23.53
CA SER A 11 -29.60 12.32 22.99
C SER A 11 -28.24 11.74 23.36
N VAL A 12 -28.06 11.25 24.59
CA VAL A 12 -26.82 10.59 25.03
C VAL A 12 -26.59 9.31 24.23
N VAL A 13 -27.62 8.47 24.07
CA VAL A 13 -27.53 7.25 23.26
C VAL A 13 -27.20 7.57 21.81
N GLY A 14 -27.87 8.57 21.21
CA GLY A 14 -27.59 9.01 19.85
C GLY A 14 -26.17 9.53 19.66
N LEU A 15 -25.65 10.30 20.61
CA LEU A 15 -24.28 10.78 20.59
C LEU A 15 -23.28 9.62 20.67
N ILE A 16 -23.48 8.67 21.58
CA ILE A 16 -22.61 7.49 21.73
C ILE A 16 -22.57 6.70 20.41
N VAL A 17 -23.71 6.43 19.79
CA VAL A 17 -23.79 5.70 18.51
C VAL A 17 -23.06 6.45 17.40
N LEU A 18 -23.27 7.76 17.29
CA LEU A 18 -22.59 8.59 16.30
C LEU A 18 -21.07 8.59 16.50
N THR A 19 -20.60 8.77 17.74
CA THR A 19 -19.16 8.74 18.06
C THR A 19 -18.55 7.38 17.74
N LEU A 20 -19.25 6.28 18.04
CA LEU A 20 -18.77 4.94 17.72
C LEU A 20 -18.66 4.73 16.20
N ALA A 21 -19.67 5.17 15.45
CA ALA A 21 -19.67 5.08 13.99
C ALA A 21 -18.54 5.90 13.36
N LEU A 22 -18.30 7.12 13.84
CA LEU A 22 -17.20 7.97 13.38
C LEU A 22 -15.84 7.38 13.76
N PHE A 23 -15.71 6.80 14.96
CA PHE A 23 -14.48 6.16 15.40
C PHE A 23 -14.15 4.93 14.56
N VAL A 24 -15.11 4.03 14.33
CA VAL A 24 -14.91 2.86 13.45
C VAL A 24 -14.58 3.29 12.04
N SER A 25 -15.24 4.34 11.54
CA SER A 25 -14.92 4.92 10.25
C SER A 25 -13.51 5.52 10.24
N SER A 26 -12.97 6.04 11.34
CA SER A 26 -11.62 6.59 11.37
C SER A 26 -10.49 5.55 11.37
N LEU A 27 -10.82 4.25 11.52
CA LEU A 27 -9.82 3.18 11.54
C LEU A 27 -9.34 2.88 10.11
N ALA A 28 -8.26 3.53 9.72
CA ALA A 28 -7.56 3.16 8.50
C ALA A 28 -6.97 1.76 8.63
N THR A 29 -7.28 0.87 7.69
CA THR A 29 -6.79 -0.52 7.73
C THR A 29 -5.48 -0.61 6.97
N VAL A 30 -4.43 -1.09 7.65
CA VAL A 30 -3.11 -1.34 7.03
C VAL A 30 -3.04 -2.79 6.58
N HIS A 31 -2.68 -3.01 5.32
CA HIS A 31 -2.47 -4.32 4.73
C HIS A 31 -1.31 -4.29 3.74
N THR A 32 -0.77 -5.45 3.38
CA THR A 32 0.29 -5.51 2.38
C THR A 32 -0.30 -5.54 0.97
N ALA A 33 0.20 -4.68 0.10
CA ALA A 33 -0.17 -4.69 -1.31
C ALA A 33 0.53 -5.83 -2.04
N ARG A 34 -0.19 -6.45 -2.99
CA ARG A 34 0.39 -7.45 -3.88
C ARG A 34 1.37 -6.80 -4.84
N ILE A 35 2.60 -7.30 -4.86
CA ILE A 35 3.61 -6.91 -5.84
C ILE A 35 3.38 -7.73 -7.11
N ASN A 36 3.15 -7.06 -8.23
CA ASN A 36 2.91 -7.71 -9.52
C ASN A 36 4.21 -7.99 -10.28
N SER A 37 5.14 -7.03 -10.25
CA SER A 37 6.45 -7.14 -10.89
C SER A 37 7.43 -6.16 -10.27
N PHE A 38 8.70 -6.29 -10.61
CA PHE A 38 9.71 -5.27 -10.37
C PHE A 38 10.41 -4.88 -11.67
N GLN A 39 11.03 -3.71 -11.69
CA GLN A 39 11.84 -3.21 -12.78
C GLN A 39 13.16 -2.68 -12.23
N ARG A 40 14.22 -2.82 -13.03
CA ARG A 40 15.56 -2.34 -12.71
C ARG A 40 15.66 -0.86 -13.04
N THR A 41 16.39 -0.11 -12.23
CA THR A 41 16.70 1.29 -12.55
C THR A 41 18.15 1.40 -13.04
N GLY A 42 18.53 2.57 -13.57
CA GLY A 42 19.93 2.83 -13.89
C GLY A 42 20.86 2.85 -12.66
N ASP A 43 20.31 2.95 -11.45
CA ASP A 43 21.04 2.78 -10.20
C ASP A 43 20.89 1.33 -9.72
N PRO A 44 21.98 0.53 -9.63
CA PRO A 44 21.88 -0.89 -9.27
C PRO A 44 21.44 -1.11 -7.82
N ARG A 45 21.41 -0.07 -6.98
CA ARG A 45 20.87 -0.10 -5.62
C ARG A 45 19.42 0.37 -5.53
N LYS A 46 18.74 0.55 -6.66
CA LYS A 46 17.34 0.94 -6.71
C LYS A 46 16.57 0.08 -7.69
N ILE A 47 15.40 -0.36 -7.25
CA ILE A 47 14.42 -1.06 -8.07
C ILE A 47 13.08 -0.34 -7.95
N VAL A 48 12.23 -0.51 -8.95
CA VAL A 48 10.83 -0.10 -8.87
C VAL A 48 9.98 -1.34 -8.73
N VAL A 49 9.20 -1.47 -7.67
CA VAL A 49 8.19 -2.52 -7.54
C VAL A 49 6.84 -1.97 -7.97
N ASN A 50 6.16 -2.70 -8.84
CA ASN A 50 4.85 -2.34 -9.37
C ASN A 50 3.78 -3.04 -8.53
N VAL A 51 3.06 -2.26 -7.73
CA VAL A 51 1.96 -2.76 -6.88
C VAL A 51 0.61 -2.43 -7.50
N ILE A 52 -0.38 -3.28 -7.26
CA ILE A 52 -1.75 -3.03 -7.69
C ILE A 52 -2.53 -2.52 -6.48
N ILE A 53 -3.08 -1.31 -6.59
CA ILE A 53 -3.91 -0.70 -5.55
C ILE A 53 -5.22 -0.14 -6.14
N GLY A 54 -6.20 0.10 -5.28
CA GLY A 54 -7.47 0.73 -5.64
C GLY A 54 -7.53 2.21 -5.26
N TYR A 55 -8.67 2.86 -5.53
CA TYR A 55 -8.94 4.20 -5.03
C TYR A 55 -9.08 4.22 -3.50
N GLY A 56 -8.64 5.32 -2.88
CA GLY A 56 -8.63 5.46 -1.43
C GLY A 56 -7.59 4.59 -0.73
N VAL A 57 -6.58 4.13 -1.47
CA VAL A 57 -5.47 3.35 -0.94
C VAL A 57 -4.18 4.12 -1.15
N ASP A 58 -3.44 4.34 -0.06
CA ASP A 58 -2.15 5.04 -0.07
C ASP A 58 -1.02 4.11 0.37
N ILE A 59 0.20 4.37 -0.12
CA ILE A 59 1.40 3.66 0.32
C ILE A 59 1.81 4.20 1.69
N ALA A 60 1.74 3.35 2.72
CA ALA A 60 2.08 3.72 4.08
C ALA A 60 3.57 3.51 4.37
N GLU A 61 4.10 2.33 4.04
CA GLU A 61 5.47 1.95 4.36
C GLU A 61 6.05 0.99 3.32
N ARG A 62 7.38 0.98 3.23
CA ARG A 62 8.15 0.07 2.38
C ARG A 62 9.22 -0.54 3.24
N THR A 63 9.25 -1.87 3.32
CA THR A 63 10.28 -2.59 4.07
C THR A 63 11.04 -3.49 3.12
N VAL A 64 12.36 -3.51 3.28
CA VAL A 64 13.26 -4.34 2.48
C VAL A 64 14.07 -5.19 3.43
N ARG A 65 14.08 -6.50 3.18
CA ARG A 65 15.00 -7.43 3.83
C ARG A 65 15.92 -8.00 2.77
N GLU A 66 17.21 -7.83 2.97
CA GLU A 66 18.23 -8.28 2.04
C GLU A 66 19.02 -9.44 2.64
N ASP A 67 19.22 -10.45 1.81
CA ASP A 67 20.19 -11.52 2.05
C ASP A 67 21.19 -11.59 0.88
N ALA A 68 22.09 -12.57 0.93
CA ALA A 68 23.17 -12.73 -0.05
C ALA A 68 22.65 -13.08 -1.47
N THR A 69 21.45 -13.65 -1.57
CA THR A 69 20.88 -14.24 -2.79
C THR A 69 19.52 -13.66 -3.18
N SER A 70 18.89 -12.89 -2.31
CA SER A 70 17.52 -12.42 -2.46
C SER A 70 17.26 -11.08 -1.76
N VAL A 71 16.22 -10.40 -2.22
CA VAL A 71 15.70 -9.16 -1.69
C VAL A 71 14.19 -9.34 -1.50
N THR A 72 13.75 -9.47 -0.26
CA THR A 72 12.33 -9.49 0.09
C THR A 72 11.80 -8.06 0.22
N VAL A 73 10.77 -7.73 -0.54
CA VAL A 73 10.12 -6.41 -0.50
C VAL A 73 8.70 -6.56 0.05
N MET A 74 8.37 -5.69 0.99
CA MET A 74 7.02 -5.53 1.52
C MET A 74 6.57 -4.09 1.30
N VAL A 75 5.37 -3.91 0.75
CA VAL A 75 4.74 -2.60 0.57
C VAL A 75 3.46 -2.58 1.38
N ALA A 76 3.49 -1.92 2.54
CA ALA A 76 2.30 -1.72 3.35
C ALA A 76 1.50 -0.55 2.77
N VAL A 77 0.21 -0.78 2.57
CA VAL A 77 -0.76 0.20 2.12
C VAL A 77 -1.82 0.42 3.17
N ARG A 78 -2.41 1.60 3.14
CA ARG A 78 -3.46 2.04 4.04
C ARG A 78 -4.70 2.33 3.23
N GLN A 79 -5.81 1.71 3.58
CA GLN A 79 -7.10 2.04 2.99
C GLN A 79 -7.84 3.04 3.86
N ASP A 80 -8.18 4.17 3.24
CA ASP A 80 -9.04 5.18 3.81
C ASP A 80 -10.49 4.71 3.88
N PRO A 81 -11.23 5.16 4.90
CA PRO A 81 -12.65 4.86 5.00
C PRO A 81 -13.45 5.57 3.91
N GLY A 82 -14.44 4.87 3.37
CA GLY A 82 -15.34 5.44 2.38
C GLY A 82 -15.87 4.40 1.40
N THR A 83 -16.60 4.88 0.39
CA THR A 83 -17.04 4.07 -0.75
C THR A 83 -16.27 4.53 -1.98
N TYR A 84 -15.57 3.58 -2.61
CA TYR A 84 -14.76 3.83 -3.79
C TYR A 84 -15.20 2.90 -4.92
N PRO A 85 -15.10 3.31 -6.20
CA PRO A 85 -15.37 2.42 -7.31
C PRO A 85 -14.36 1.26 -7.35
N ALA A 86 -14.80 0.10 -7.80
CA ALA A 86 -13.97 -1.11 -7.94
C ALA A 86 -13.04 -1.01 -9.16
N VAL A 87 -12.05 -0.12 -9.07
CA VAL A 87 -11.01 0.12 -10.09
C VAL A 87 -9.66 -0.14 -9.46
N ALA A 88 -8.78 -0.82 -10.20
CA ALA A 88 -7.41 -1.10 -9.79
C ALA A 88 -6.43 -0.50 -10.79
N PHE A 89 -5.33 0.04 -10.29
CA PHE A 89 -4.25 0.59 -11.10
C PHE A 89 -2.88 0.19 -10.55
N THR A 90 -1.91 0.16 -11.45
CA THR A 90 -0.52 -0.15 -11.10
C THR A 90 0.19 1.12 -10.66
N VAL A 91 0.81 1.08 -9.47
CA VAL A 91 1.61 2.17 -8.93
C VAL A 91 3.07 1.75 -8.87
N PRO A 92 3.99 2.48 -9.52
CA PRO A 92 5.42 2.24 -9.40
C PRO A 92 5.94 2.77 -8.07
N VAL A 93 6.60 1.90 -7.31
CA VAL A 93 7.13 2.21 -5.98
C VAL A 93 8.64 2.05 -5.99
N LEU A 94 9.36 3.16 -5.85
CA LEU A 94 10.82 3.13 -5.75
C LEU A 94 11.27 2.53 -4.42
N VAL A 95 12.18 1.56 -4.49
CA VAL A 95 12.76 0.83 -3.37
C VAL A 95 14.27 0.95 -3.43
N GLY A 96 14.87 1.40 -2.33
CA GLY A 96 16.32 1.46 -2.15
C GLY A 96 16.85 0.18 -1.52
N LEU A 97 18.02 -0.25 -1.99
CA LEU A 97 18.75 -1.41 -1.53
C LEU A 97 20.07 -0.96 -0.88
N LYS A 98 20.53 -1.73 0.10
CA LYS A 98 21.84 -1.59 0.74
C LYS A 98 22.93 -2.04 -0.23
N ASP A 99 22.77 -3.21 -0.83
CA ASP A 99 23.71 -3.78 -1.80
C ASP A 99 23.13 -3.72 -3.22
N PRO A 100 23.96 -3.77 -4.28
CA PRO A 100 23.48 -3.86 -5.66
C PRO A 100 22.55 -5.06 -5.87
N LEU A 101 21.47 -4.94 -6.67
CA LEU A 101 20.57 -6.06 -6.92
C LEU A 101 21.30 -7.24 -7.55
N GLY A 102 22.08 -6.98 -8.62
CA GLY A 102 22.80 -8.03 -9.35
C GLY A 102 21.84 -9.14 -9.83
N ASP A 103 22.19 -10.37 -9.51
CA ASP A 103 21.43 -11.58 -9.82
C ASP A 103 20.53 -12.05 -8.67
N ARG A 104 20.39 -11.24 -7.61
CA ARG A 104 19.56 -11.59 -6.45
C ARG A 104 18.08 -11.66 -6.87
N ALA A 105 17.38 -12.68 -6.36
CA ALA A 105 15.96 -12.83 -6.59
C ALA A 105 15.17 -11.77 -5.80
N VAL A 106 14.19 -11.12 -6.43
CA VAL A 106 13.26 -10.26 -5.69
C VAL A 106 12.08 -11.11 -5.24
N LEU A 107 11.78 -11.08 -3.94
CA LEU A 107 10.69 -11.84 -3.32
C LEU A 107 9.65 -10.88 -2.74
N ASP A 108 8.39 -11.31 -2.70
CA ASP A 108 7.36 -10.64 -1.90
C ASP A 108 7.40 -11.10 -0.43
N GLN A 109 6.50 -10.55 0.40
CA GLN A 109 6.42 -10.89 1.83
C GLN A 109 6.18 -12.38 2.10
N ASP A 110 5.58 -13.10 1.15
CA ASP A 110 5.20 -14.52 1.27
C ASP A 110 6.33 -15.43 0.73
N GLY A 111 7.46 -14.83 0.36
CA GLY A 111 8.63 -15.51 -0.20
C GLY A 111 8.44 -15.91 -1.66
N GLN A 112 7.41 -15.40 -2.35
CA GLN A 112 7.18 -15.71 -3.76
C GLN A 112 8.06 -14.83 -4.64
N ALA A 113 8.60 -15.42 -5.71
CA ALA A 113 9.41 -14.69 -6.66
C ALA A 113 8.57 -13.64 -7.40
N VAL A 114 9.02 -12.38 -7.33
CA VAL A 114 8.46 -11.27 -8.09
C VAL A 114 9.10 -11.28 -9.48
N ARG A 115 8.27 -11.21 -10.51
CA ARG A 115 8.73 -11.19 -11.90
C ARG A 115 9.51 -9.91 -12.21
N ASP A 116 10.66 -10.06 -12.87
CA ASP A 116 11.40 -8.98 -13.50
C ASP A 116 10.68 -8.53 -14.79
N ALA A 117 10.34 -7.25 -14.89
CA ALA A 117 9.70 -6.63 -16.04
C ALA A 117 10.67 -5.78 -16.88
N GLY A 118 11.97 -5.91 -16.64
CA GLY A 118 13.03 -5.21 -17.37
C GLY A 118 13.35 -3.85 -16.77
N ASP A 119 13.81 -2.93 -17.61
CA ASP A 119 14.23 -1.61 -17.16
C ASP A 119 13.03 -0.68 -16.92
N TYR A 120 13.15 0.13 -15.88
CA TYR A 120 12.15 1.11 -15.52
C TYR A 120 12.24 2.33 -16.45
N LEU A 121 11.14 2.60 -17.13
CA LEU A 121 10.94 3.83 -17.89
C LEU A 121 10.05 4.77 -17.09
N PRO A 122 10.55 5.94 -16.65
CA PRO A 122 9.74 6.87 -15.89
C PRO A 122 8.58 7.40 -16.75
N PRO A 123 7.41 7.67 -16.15
CA PRO A 123 6.30 8.30 -16.85
C PRO A 123 6.76 9.58 -17.59
N GLY A 124 6.35 9.73 -18.85
CA GLY A 124 6.73 10.87 -19.69
C GLY A 124 8.06 10.71 -20.43
N SER A 125 8.79 9.60 -20.25
CA SER A 125 9.89 9.25 -21.15
C SER A 125 9.32 8.72 -22.47
N THR A 126 9.55 9.43 -23.57
CA THR A 126 9.27 8.90 -24.91
C THR A 126 10.23 7.75 -25.20
N PRO A 127 9.75 6.57 -25.64
CA PRO A 127 10.64 5.51 -26.11
C PRO A 127 11.51 6.08 -27.23
N ARG A 128 12.84 6.01 -27.09
CA ARG A 128 13.71 6.33 -28.23
C ARG A 128 13.53 5.25 -29.29
N PRO A 129 13.40 5.64 -30.57
CA PRO A 129 13.29 4.70 -31.69
C PRO A 129 14.56 3.85 -31.85
#